data_AF-A0A3C1B2U1-F1
#
_entry.id   AF-A0A3C1B2U1-F1
#
_cell.length_a   1.000
_cell.length_b   1.000
_cell.length_c   1.000
_cell.angle_alpha   90.00
_cell.angle_beta   90.00
_cell.angle_gamma   90.00
#
_symmetry.space_group_name_H-M   'P 1'
#
loop_
_entity.id
_entity.type
_entity.pdbx_description
1 polymer ?
#
loop_
_entity_poly.entity_id
_entity_poly.type
_entity_poly.pdbx_seq_one_letter_code
_entity_poly.pdbx_strand_id
1 'polypeptide(L)'
;MKKTMICSLLISLIMLSIIATPVAAATLPESTLTSRSERLERRQAILDLRIVILKKQSSCLQMARDNNALRIELRELLKESSDTLTSEEIAVLKAINQEINGLADQLRETRGDIRSLLDALRDGTPPTLEKIKSTYDQIDDILDLRLDLLSQINDLLAQMARQISD
;
A
#
# COMPACT_ATOMS: atom_id res chain seq x y z
N MET A 1 2.55 33.27 -5.09
CA MET A 1 3.28 31.98 -5.21
C MET A 1 2.29 30.81 -5.13
N LYS A 2 1.58 30.48 -6.22
CA LYS A 2 0.35 29.64 -6.19
C LYS A 2 0.48 28.24 -6.83
N LYS A 3 1.67 27.60 -6.85
CA LYS A 3 1.85 26.37 -7.66
C LYS A 3 2.47 25.13 -7.00
N THR A 4 2.78 25.13 -5.70
CA THR A 4 3.56 24.01 -5.12
C THR A 4 2.78 22.98 -4.29
N MET A 5 1.44 23.02 -4.24
CA MET A 5 0.68 22.17 -3.30
C MET A 5 -0.30 21.17 -3.93
N ILE A 6 -0.16 20.86 -5.23
CA ILE A 6 -1.16 20.04 -5.96
C ILE A 6 -0.68 18.61 -6.28
N CYS A 7 0.61 18.27 -6.14
CA CYS A 7 1.11 16.99 -6.66
C CYS A 7 0.89 15.74 -5.78
N SER A 8 0.35 15.83 -4.57
CA SER A 8 0.23 14.67 -3.66
C SER A 8 -1.04 13.81 -3.85
N LEU A 9 -1.97 14.22 -4.72
CA LEU A 9 -3.26 13.53 -4.94
C LEU A 9 -3.16 12.25 -5.80
N LEU A 10 -2.02 12.00 -6.44
CA LEU A 10 -1.85 10.89 -7.40
C LEU A 10 -1.21 9.62 -6.82
N ILE A 11 -0.70 9.65 -5.60
CA ILE A 11 0.04 8.52 -5.02
C ILE A 11 -0.91 7.43 -4.48
N SER A 12 -2.14 7.79 -4.10
CA SER A 12 -3.12 6.87 -3.49
C SER A 12 -3.87 5.98 -4.50
N LEU A 13 -3.96 6.35 -5.80
CA LEU A 13 -4.86 5.67 -6.74
C LEU A 13 -4.20 4.59 -7.62
N ILE A 14 -2.87 4.50 -7.70
CA ILE A 14 -2.20 3.53 -8.60
C ILE A 14 -2.00 2.15 -7.94
N MET A 15 -2.80 1.85 -6.91
CA MET A 15 -2.63 0.68 -6.06
C MET A 15 -3.49 -0.50 -6.53
N LEU A 16 -2.79 -1.52 -7.03
CA LEU A 16 -3.16 -2.94 -6.95
C LEU A 16 -4.16 -3.53 -7.96
N SER A 17 -3.76 -3.57 -9.23
CA SER A 17 -4.25 -4.60 -10.18
C SER A 17 -3.36 -5.86 -10.25
N ILE A 18 -2.23 -5.92 -9.52
CA ILE A 18 -1.19 -6.93 -9.76
C ILE A 18 -1.50 -8.29 -9.09
N ILE A 19 -2.13 -8.30 -7.90
CA ILE A 19 -2.48 -9.55 -7.19
C ILE A 19 -3.77 -10.20 -7.75
N ALA A 20 -4.49 -9.51 -8.65
CA ALA A 20 -5.73 -10.01 -9.24
C ALA A 20 -5.50 -11.07 -10.32
N THR A 21 -4.34 -11.05 -10.99
CA THR A 21 -4.04 -12.04 -12.03
C THR A 21 -3.78 -13.41 -11.40
N PRO A 22 -4.53 -14.46 -11.79
CA PRO A 22 -4.23 -15.81 -11.34
C PRO A 22 -2.88 -16.23 -11.92
N VAL A 23 -1.85 -16.28 -11.07
CA VAL A 23 -0.59 -17.01 -11.35
C VAL A 23 -0.87 -18.49 -11.68
N ALA A 24 -2.10 -18.96 -11.43
CA ALA A 24 -2.52 -20.36 -11.57
C ALA A 24 -3.48 -20.68 -12.74
N ALA A 25 -3.75 -19.75 -13.68
CA ALA A 25 -4.65 -20.06 -14.81
C ALA A 25 -3.94 -20.64 -16.04
N ALA A 26 -2.62 -20.56 -16.13
CA ALA A 26 -1.86 -21.14 -17.22
C ALA A 26 -0.65 -21.90 -16.67
N THR A 27 -0.52 -23.16 -17.11
CA THR A 27 0.68 -24.01 -16.96
C THR A 27 0.98 -24.54 -15.55
N LEU A 28 0.33 -25.64 -15.18
CA LEU A 28 1.01 -26.68 -14.42
C LEU A 28 1.11 -27.88 -15.38
N PRO A 29 2.32 -28.41 -15.67
CA PRO A 29 2.45 -29.64 -16.42
C PRO A 29 1.67 -30.71 -15.66
N GLU A 30 0.74 -31.36 -16.36
CA GLU A 30 0.01 -32.51 -15.88
C GLU A 30 1.00 -33.65 -15.66
N SER A 31 1.69 -33.66 -14.52
CA SER A 31 2.38 -34.88 -14.09
C SER A 31 1.27 -35.88 -13.77
N THR A 32 1.19 -36.95 -14.55
CA THR A 32 0.26 -38.09 -14.45
C THR A 32 0.32 -38.87 -13.12
N LEU A 33 1.08 -38.38 -12.13
CA LEU A 33 1.46 -39.06 -10.89
C LEU A 33 0.90 -38.41 -9.60
N THR A 34 0.27 -37.23 -9.67
CA THR A 34 -0.33 -36.60 -8.46
C THR A 34 -1.81 -36.94 -8.33
N SER A 35 -2.21 -37.34 -7.12
CA SER A 35 -3.60 -37.68 -6.85
C SER A 35 -4.50 -36.44 -6.97
N ARG A 36 -5.78 -36.65 -7.30
CA ARG A 36 -6.76 -35.56 -7.34
C ARG A 36 -6.89 -34.85 -5.99
N SER A 37 -6.71 -35.56 -4.87
CA SER A 37 -6.77 -34.99 -3.51
C SER A 37 -5.66 -33.97 -3.30
N GLU A 38 -4.41 -34.35 -3.54
CA GLU A 38 -3.25 -33.46 -3.36
C GLU A 38 -3.33 -32.21 -4.24
N ARG A 39 -3.87 -32.35 -5.46
CA ARG A 39 -4.11 -31.21 -6.37
C ARG A 39 -5.14 -30.23 -5.80
N LEU A 40 -6.19 -30.73 -5.14
CA LEU A 40 -7.22 -29.89 -4.52
C LEU A 40 -6.70 -29.22 -3.25
N GLU A 41 -5.99 -29.95 -2.40
CA GLU A 41 -5.34 -29.42 -1.19
C GLU A 41 -4.37 -28.29 -1.52
N ARG A 42 -3.52 -28.49 -2.54
CA ARG A 42 -2.60 -27.44 -3.02
C ARG A 42 -3.34 -26.20 -3.52
N ARG A 43 -4.44 -26.38 -4.26
CA ARG A 43 -5.26 -25.25 -4.72
C ARG A 43 -5.90 -24.50 -3.56
N GLN A 44 -6.42 -25.22 -2.58
CA GLN A 44 -7.02 -24.63 -1.38
C GLN A 44 -6.00 -23.80 -0.61
N ALA A 45 -4.79 -24.35 -0.38
CA ALA A 45 -3.72 -23.63 0.31
C ALA A 45 -3.36 -22.30 -0.38
N ILE A 46 -3.29 -22.28 -1.72
CA ILE A 46 -3.03 -21.05 -2.48
C ILE A 46 -4.17 -20.03 -2.35
N LEU A 47 -5.43 -20.50 -2.34
CA LEU A 47 -6.59 -19.64 -2.13
C LEU A 47 -6.59 -19.02 -0.72
N ASP A 48 -6.25 -19.82 0.30
CA ASP A 48 -6.19 -19.35 1.69
C ASP A 48 -5.13 -18.25 1.86
N LEU A 49 -3.93 -18.44 1.31
CA LEU A 49 -2.88 -17.41 1.27
C LEU A 49 -3.40 -16.12 0.59
N ARG A 50 -4.11 -16.27 -0.53
CA ARG A 50 -4.68 -15.12 -1.26
C ARG A 50 -5.73 -14.37 -0.46
N ILE A 51 -6.58 -15.08 0.27
CA ILE A 51 -7.60 -14.46 1.13
C ILE A 51 -6.94 -13.59 2.21
N VAL A 52 -5.86 -14.08 2.84
CA VAL A 52 -5.11 -13.33 3.86
C VAL A 52 -4.55 -12.03 3.27
N ILE A 53 -3.82 -12.12 2.14
CA ILE A 53 -3.24 -10.97 1.47
C ILE A 53 -4.30 -9.96 1.03
N LEU A 54 -5.43 -10.42 0.48
CA LEU A 54 -6.52 -9.54 0.07
C LEU A 54 -7.14 -8.79 1.25
N LYS A 55 -7.25 -9.41 2.43
CA LYS A 55 -7.73 -8.74 3.65
C LYS A 55 -6.78 -7.63 4.11
N LYS A 56 -5.46 -7.91 4.16
CA LYS A 56 -4.47 -6.88 4.52
C LYS A 56 -4.41 -5.75 3.49
N GLN A 57 -4.47 -6.10 2.21
CA GLN A 57 -4.57 -5.12 1.13
C GLN A 57 -5.81 -4.23 1.29
N SER A 58 -6.97 -4.78 1.63
CA SER A 58 -8.18 -4.00 1.89
C SER A 58 -7.98 -3.03 3.04
N SER A 59 -7.23 -3.43 4.08
CA SER A 59 -6.90 -2.58 5.22
C SER A 59 -5.99 -1.41 4.81
N CYS A 60 -4.96 -1.68 4.00
CA CYS A 60 -4.12 -0.64 3.40
C CYS A 60 -4.94 0.37 2.58
N LEU A 61 -5.89 -0.13 1.78
CA LEU A 61 -6.76 0.72 0.96
C LEU A 61 -7.67 1.60 1.81
N GLN A 62 -8.20 1.06 2.91
CA GLN A 62 -9.01 1.84 3.83
C GLN A 62 -8.19 2.94 4.49
N MET A 63 -7.02 2.61 5.04
CA MET A 63 -6.13 3.60 5.67
C MET A 63 -5.68 4.69 4.68
N ALA A 64 -5.46 4.34 3.41
CA ALA A 64 -5.13 5.30 2.36
C ALA A 64 -6.31 6.23 2.03
N ARG A 65 -7.56 5.76 2.13
CA ARG A 65 -8.76 6.60 1.99
C ARG A 65 -8.90 7.57 3.16
N ASP A 66 -8.66 7.09 4.37
CA ASP A 66 -8.73 7.91 5.58
C ASP A 66 -7.68 9.03 5.53
N ASN A 67 -6.45 8.70 5.14
CA ASN A 67 -5.38 9.68 4.84
C ASN A 67 -5.82 10.73 3.80
N ASN A 68 -6.53 10.31 2.76
CA ASN A 68 -7.01 11.23 1.74
C ASN A 68 -8.14 12.15 2.24
N ALA A 69 -9.02 11.64 3.10
CA ALA A 69 -10.06 12.45 3.74
C ALA A 69 -9.42 13.53 4.63
N LEU A 70 -8.46 13.16 5.49
CA LEU A 70 -7.72 14.10 6.33
C LEU A 70 -6.99 15.18 5.50
N ARG A 71 -6.40 14.81 4.37
CA ARG A 71 -5.78 15.79 3.45
C ARG A 71 -6.77 16.78 2.86
N ILE A 72 -8.01 16.35 2.62
CA ILE A 72 -9.07 17.24 2.12
C ILE A 72 -9.50 18.19 3.25
N GLU A 73 -9.73 17.67 4.45
CA GLU A 73 -10.08 18.47 5.63
C GLU A 73 -9.01 19.52 5.95
N LEU A 74 -7.74 19.11 5.99
CA LEU A 74 -6.60 20.02 6.16
C LEU A 74 -6.54 21.11 5.12
N ARG A 75 -6.91 20.82 3.87
CA ARG A 75 -6.91 21.82 2.81
C ARG A 75 -7.99 22.88 3.05
N GLU A 76 -9.16 22.49 3.56
CA GLU A 76 -10.20 23.46 3.92
C GLU A 76 -9.78 24.27 5.14
N LEU A 77 -9.26 23.64 6.19
CA LEU A 77 -8.73 24.33 7.37
C LEU A 77 -7.66 25.38 6.98
N LEU A 78 -6.71 25.01 6.12
CA LEU A 78 -5.67 25.92 5.64
C LEU A 78 -6.21 27.10 4.81
N LYS A 79 -7.35 26.94 4.11
CA LYS A 79 -7.96 28.06 3.38
C LYS A 79 -8.64 29.02 4.33
N GLU A 80 -9.23 28.51 5.41
CA GLU A 80 -9.93 29.31 6.41
C GLU A 80 -8.96 30.08 7.31
N SER A 81 -7.77 29.51 7.57
CA SER A 81 -6.74 30.08 8.46
C SER A 81 -5.54 30.71 7.75
N SER A 82 -5.52 30.78 6.41
CA SER A 82 -4.30 31.17 5.67
C SER A 82 -3.75 32.54 6.04
N ASP A 83 -4.62 33.44 6.49
CA ASP A 83 -4.28 34.83 6.82
C ASP A 83 -3.92 35.01 8.30
N THR A 84 -4.12 33.98 9.13
CA THR A 84 -3.85 34.01 10.57
C THR A 84 -2.58 33.28 10.97
N LEU A 85 -2.06 32.38 10.11
CA LEU A 85 -0.88 31.58 10.43
C LEU A 85 0.40 32.42 10.50
N THR A 86 1.17 32.21 11.55
CA THR A 86 2.48 32.83 11.74
C THR A 86 3.55 32.20 10.84
N SER A 87 4.66 32.90 10.64
CA SER A 87 5.79 32.35 9.87
C SER A 87 6.39 31.08 10.50
N GLU A 88 6.29 30.95 11.82
CA GLU A 88 6.77 29.80 12.57
C GLU A 88 5.86 28.58 12.36
N GLU A 89 4.54 28.74 12.49
CA GLU A 89 3.56 27.69 12.18
C GLU A 89 3.70 27.20 10.72
N ILE A 90 3.88 28.12 9.78
CA ILE A 90 4.11 27.78 8.36
C ILE A 90 5.40 26.94 8.20
N ALA A 91 6.45 27.21 8.97
CA ALA A 91 7.68 26.43 8.93
C ALA A 91 7.47 25.01 9.49
N VAL A 92 6.74 24.88 10.60
CA VAL A 92 6.36 23.58 11.19
C VAL A 92 5.52 22.75 10.22
N LEU A 93 4.48 23.34 9.63
CA LEU A 93 3.62 22.65 8.65
C LEU A 93 4.41 22.19 7.41
N LYS A 94 5.41 22.96 6.97
CA LYS A 94 6.30 22.56 5.88
C LYS A 94 7.18 21.37 6.26
N ALA A 95 7.72 21.34 7.48
CA ALA A 95 8.54 20.24 7.97
C ALA A 95 7.72 18.93 8.04
N ILE A 96 6.51 18.98 8.61
CA ILE A 96 5.61 17.82 8.67
C ILE A 96 5.28 17.33 7.25
N ASN A 97 4.99 18.25 6.32
CA ASN A 97 4.70 17.86 4.94
C ASN A 97 5.92 17.26 4.21
N GLN A 98 7.15 17.63 4.58
CA GLN A 98 8.36 16.98 4.05
C GLN A 98 8.50 15.55 4.57
N GLU A 99 8.22 15.31 5.85
CA GLU A 99 8.22 13.97 6.44
C GLU A 99 7.18 13.06 5.77
N ILE A 100 5.96 13.58 5.57
CA ILE A 100 4.90 12.89 4.83
C ILE A 100 5.35 12.51 3.41
N ASN A 101 6.13 13.36 2.72
CA ASN A 101 6.64 13.03 1.39
C ASN A 101 7.66 11.89 1.44
N GLY A 102 8.54 11.87 2.46
CA GLY A 102 9.47 10.76 2.66
C GLY A 102 8.77 9.42 2.90
N LEU A 103 7.71 9.42 3.71
CA LEU A 103 6.87 8.22 3.92
C LEU A 103 6.13 7.80 2.64
N ALA A 104 5.68 8.77 1.84
CA ALA A 104 5.02 8.49 0.56
C ALA A 104 5.97 7.86 -0.47
N ASP A 105 7.25 8.24 -0.46
CA ASP A 105 8.28 7.62 -1.31
C ASP A 105 8.54 6.16 -0.90
N GLN A 106 8.63 5.87 0.41
CA GLN A 106 8.73 4.48 0.91
C GLN A 106 7.48 3.65 0.54
N LEU A 107 6.29 4.23 0.63
CA LEU A 107 5.05 3.59 0.16
C LEU A 107 5.06 3.33 -1.35
N ARG A 108 5.82 4.09 -2.14
CA ARG A 108 5.96 3.84 -3.58
C ARG A 108 6.95 2.70 -3.84
N GLU A 109 8.03 2.61 -3.08
CA GLU A 109 9.04 1.54 -3.19
C GLU A 109 8.45 0.16 -2.90
N THR A 110 7.69 0.03 -1.82
CA THR A 110 7.01 -1.24 -1.45
C THR A 110 6.10 -1.80 -2.55
N ARG A 111 5.55 -0.94 -3.43
CA ARG A 111 4.79 -1.39 -4.61
C ARG A 111 5.69 -2.05 -5.65
N GLY A 112 6.90 -1.50 -5.84
CA GLY A 112 7.94 -2.09 -6.69
C GLY A 112 8.35 -3.47 -6.17
N ASP A 113 8.52 -3.61 -4.86
CA ASP A 113 8.91 -4.86 -4.22
C ASP A 113 7.86 -5.96 -4.42
N ILE A 114 6.59 -5.68 -4.13
CA ILE A 114 5.48 -6.62 -4.39
C ILE A 114 5.43 -7.03 -5.86
N ARG A 115 5.65 -6.09 -6.78
CA ARG A 115 5.66 -6.40 -8.21
C ARG A 115 6.82 -7.33 -8.58
N SER A 116 8.03 -7.04 -8.11
CA SER A 116 9.21 -7.88 -8.33
C SER A 116 9.00 -9.30 -7.81
N LEU A 117 8.40 -9.45 -6.62
CA LEU A 117 8.05 -10.74 -6.04
C LEU A 117 7.05 -11.54 -6.90
N LEU A 118 6.01 -10.88 -7.40
CA LEU A 118 5.01 -11.52 -8.25
C LEU A 118 5.56 -11.86 -9.63
N ASP A 119 6.42 -11.02 -10.20
CA ASP A 119 7.07 -11.29 -11.48
C ASP A 119 8.05 -12.49 -11.35
N ALA A 120 8.75 -12.63 -10.22
CA ALA A 120 9.60 -13.79 -9.92
C ALA A 120 8.84 -15.13 -9.77
N LEU A 121 7.53 -15.08 -9.49
CA LEU A 121 6.66 -16.26 -9.51
C LEU A 121 6.20 -16.65 -10.93
N ARG A 122 6.29 -15.74 -11.91
CA ARG A 122 5.83 -15.95 -13.29
C ARG A 122 6.92 -16.46 -14.23
N ASP A 123 8.12 -16.72 -13.72
CA ASP A 123 9.31 -17.07 -14.49
C ASP A 123 9.24 -18.48 -15.11
N GLY A 124 8.46 -18.61 -16.20
CA GLY A 124 8.45 -19.69 -17.22
C GLY A 124 8.18 -21.13 -16.76
N THR A 125 8.32 -21.39 -15.48
CA THR A 125 8.24 -22.67 -14.80
C THR A 125 7.22 -22.53 -13.67
N PRO A 126 6.29 -23.49 -13.53
CA PRO A 126 5.32 -23.43 -12.45
C PRO A 126 6.04 -23.46 -11.08
N PRO A 127 5.82 -22.47 -10.21
CA PRO A 127 6.49 -22.43 -8.92
C PRO A 127 6.02 -23.58 -8.02
N THR A 128 6.89 -24.04 -7.12
CA THR A 128 6.52 -25.01 -6.07
C THR A 128 5.58 -24.35 -5.06
N LEU A 129 4.80 -25.17 -4.32
CA LEU A 129 3.94 -24.63 -3.27
C LEU A 129 4.75 -23.86 -2.20
N GLU A 130 5.93 -24.34 -1.85
CA GLU A 130 6.82 -23.68 -0.89
C GLU A 130 7.35 -22.33 -1.41
N LYS A 131 7.68 -22.23 -2.71
CA LYS A 131 8.03 -20.93 -3.32
C LYS A 131 6.84 -19.97 -3.28
N ILE A 132 5.63 -20.45 -3.56
CA ILE A 132 4.41 -19.62 -3.47
C ILE A 132 4.19 -19.13 -2.04
N LYS A 133 4.22 -20.02 -1.03
CA LYS A 133 4.07 -19.64 0.39
C LYS A 133 5.08 -18.57 0.78
N SER A 134 6.36 -18.82 0.53
CA SER A 134 7.43 -17.88 0.87
C SER A 134 7.26 -16.51 0.20
N THR A 135 6.77 -16.47 -1.05
CA THR A 135 6.46 -15.19 -1.71
C THR A 135 5.26 -14.49 -1.07
N TYR A 136 4.21 -15.23 -0.70
CA TYR A 136 3.05 -14.66 -0.03
C TYR A 136 3.40 -14.13 1.37
N ASP A 137 4.27 -14.83 2.12
CA ASP A 137 4.76 -14.36 3.42
C ASP A 137 5.53 -13.04 3.28
N GLN A 138 6.43 -12.93 2.27
CA GLN A 138 7.13 -11.67 2.00
C GLN A 138 6.18 -10.53 1.58
N ILE A 139 5.13 -10.83 0.82
CA ILE A 139 4.09 -9.83 0.50
C ILE A 139 3.33 -9.42 1.76
N ASP A 140 3.07 -10.35 2.67
CA ASP A 140 2.40 -10.09 3.95
C ASP A 140 3.22 -9.11 4.80
N ASP A 141 4.53 -9.34 4.93
CA ASP A 141 5.47 -8.45 5.64
C ASP A 141 5.49 -7.05 5.01
N ILE A 142 5.51 -6.96 3.67
CA ILE A 142 5.46 -5.67 2.98
C ILE A 142 4.12 -4.96 3.23
N LEU A 143 3.00 -5.69 3.29
CA LEU A 143 1.71 -5.11 3.59
C LEU A 143 1.62 -4.60 5.04
N ASP A 144 2.28 -5.25 6.00
CA ASP A 144 2.39 -4.75 7.37
C ASP A 144 3.19 -3.45 7.42
N LEU A 145 4.36 -3.41 6.76
CA LEU A 145 5.13 -2.16 6.62
C LEU A 145 4.29 -1.05 6.00
N ARG A 146 3.50 -1.36 4.97
CA ARG A 146 2.62 -0.36 4.33
C ARG A 146 1.53 0.15 5.27
N LEU A 147 0.96 -0.71 6.12
CA LEU A 147 -0.01 -0.28 7.14
C LEU A 147 0.63 0.68 8.14
N ASP A 148 1.83 0.36 8.61
CA ASP A 148 2.58 1.22 9.55
C ASP A 148 2.90 2.58 8.94
N LEU A 149 3.38 2.61 7.70
CA LEU A 149 3.65 3.87 6.98
C LEU A 149 2.38 4.70 6.78
N LEU A 150 1.25 4.06 6.44
CA LEU A 150 -0.03 4.76 6.29
C LEU A 150 -0.56 5.29 7.63
N SER A 151 -0.33 4.58 8.73
CA SER A 151 -0.65 5.05 10.08
C SER A 151 0.18 6.26 10.46
N GLN A 152 1.50 6.23 10.23
CA GLN A 152 2.38 7.37 10.49
C GLN A 152 1.95 8.62 9.70
N ILE A 153 1.55 8.47 8.43
CA ILE A 153 1.03 9.60 7.65
C ILE A 153 -0.26 10.14 8.29
N ASN A 154 -1.18 9.28 8.73
CA ASN A 154 -2.40 9.72 9.41
C ASN A 154 -2.08 10.54 10.67
N ASP A 155 -1.12 10.08 11.49
CA ASP A 155 -0.70 10.77 12.72
C ASP A 155 -0.12 12.16 12.42
N LEU A 156 0.72 12.26 11.38
CA LEU A 156 1.29 13.53 10.92
C LEU A 156 0.21 14.48 10.35
N LEU A 157 -0.76 13.97 9.59
CA LEU A 157 -1.89 14.76 9.11
C LEU A 157 -2.74 15.29 10.29
N ALA A 158 -3.00 14.46 11.30
CA ALA A 158 -3.69 14.86 12.51
C ALA A 158 -2.89 15.87 13.34
N GLN A 159 -1.56 15.78 13.34
CA GLN A 159 -0.68 16.78 13.95
C GLN A 159 -0.79 18.12 13.22
N MET A 160 -0.77 18.13 11.88
CA MET A 160 -0.98 19.37 11.10
C MET A 160 -2.32 20.02 11.43
N ALA A 161 -3.39 19.23 11.59
CA ALA A 161 -4.73 19.77 11.86
C ALA A 161 -4.78 20.49 13.22
N ARG A 162 -4.13 19.91 14.23
CA ARG A 162 -3.97 20.52 15.56
C ARG A 162 -3.20 21.84 15.48
N GLN A 163 -2.07 21.86 14.77
CA GLN A 163 -1.26 23.07 14.58
C GLN A 163 -2.00 24.22 13.88
N ILE A 164 -3.05 23.93 13.11
CA ILE A 164 -3.86 24.96 12.43
C ILE A 164 -5.03 25.43 13.31
N SER A 165 -5.47 24.61 14.25
CA SER A 165 -6.65 24.87 15.08
C SER A 165 -6.33 25.58 16.40
N ASP A 166 -5.05 25.54 16.83
CA ASP A 166 -4.51 26.25 17.98
C ASP A 166 -4.16 27.71 17.63
#